data_AF-A0A7S0UQB8-F1
#
_entry.id   AF-A0A7S0UQB8-F1
#
_cell.length_a   1.000
_cell.length_b   1.000
_cell.length_c   1.000
_cell.angle_alpha   90.00
_cell.angle_beta   90.00
_cell.angle_gamma   90.00
#
_symmetry.space_group_name_H-M   'P 1'
#
loop_
_entity.id
_entity.type
_entity.pdbx_description
1 polymer ?
#
loop_
_entity_poly.entity_id
_entity_poly.type
_entity_poly.pdbx_seq_one_letter_code
_entity_poly.pdbx_strand_id
1 'polypeptide(L)'
;MIVDEYLQLRQQLESDVQKIEKVIYSIEQTHYDLSQCGSVFKGFEGYLSSKDNIRKKSRNIRNEDRFISLSSKTSQASRENELAQETSDAQANQFAKKGYTSKTYVQKLQKR
;
A
#
# COMPACT_ATOMS: atom_id res chain seq x y z
N MET A 1 -12.26 -17.25 36.98
CA MET A 1 -11.69 -16.03 37.61
C MET A 1 -10.38 -15.60 36.94
N ILE A 2 -9.23 -16.25 37.16
CA ILE A 2 -7.94 -15.80 36.56
C ILE A 2 -7.95 -15.87 35.03
N VAL A 3 -8.56 -16.92 34.46
CA VAL A 3 -8.68 -17.08 33.00
C VAL A 3 -9.59 -16.01 32.40
N ASP A 4 -10.69 -15.65 33.08
CA ASP A 4 -11.63 -14.63 32.57
C ASP A 4 -10.99 -13.24 32.56
N GLU A 5 -10.26 -12.89 33.62
CA GLU A 5 -9.49 -11.64 33.71
C GLU A 5 -8.42 -11.57 32.60
N TYR A 6 -7.72 -12.68 32.34
CA TYR A 6 -6.74 -12.75 31.26
C TYR A 6 -7.38 -12.55 29.88
N LEU A 7 -8.56 -13.15 29.65
CA LEU A 7 -9.30 -12.99 28.39
C LEU A 7 -9.79 -11.55 28.19
N GLN A 8 -10.28 -10.90 29.26
CA GLN A 8 -10.68 -9.50 29.23
C GLN A 8 -9.49 -8.59 28.92
N LEU A 9 -8.35 -8.82 29.57
CA LEU A 9 -7.12 -8.05 29.31
C LEU A 9 -6.66 -8.24 27.86
N ARG A 10 -6.68 -9.47 27.35
CA ARG A 10 -6.31 -9.75 25.95
C ARG A 10 -7.21 -8.99 24.98
N GLN A 11 -8.52 -9.01 25.22
CA GLN A 11 -9.50 -8.31 24.39
C GLN A 11 -9.29 -6.78 24.44
N GLN A 12 -8.98 -6.24 25.61
CA GLN A 12 -8.67 -4.82 25.79
C GLN A 12 -7.42 -4.43 24.99
N LEU A 13 -6.34 -5.23 25.08
CA LEU A 13 -5.11 -4.99 24.33
C LEU A 13 -5.34 -5.05 22.81
N GLU A 14 -6.11 -6.03 22.34
CA GLU A 14 -6.47 -6.13 20.91
C GLU A 14 -7.24 -4.88 20.43
N SER A 15 -8.16 -4.38 21.25
CA SER A 15 -8.90 -3.14 20.98
C SER A 15 -7.98 -1.91 20.94
N ASP A 16 -7.05 -1.82 21.89
CA ASP A 16 -6.13 -0.68 21.98
C ASP A 16 -5.12 -0.66 20.84
N VAL A 17 -4.63 -1.83 20.41
CA VAL A 17 -3.82 -1.96 19.18
C VAL A 17 -4.58 -1.43 17.98
N GLN A 18 -5.84 -1.83 17.79
CA GLN A 18 -6.66 -1.36 16.66
C GLN A 18 -6.87 0.15 16.67
N LYS A 19 -7.07 0.75 17.86
CA LYS A 19 -7.20 2.21 17.99
C LYS A 19 -5.91 2.92 17.60
N ILE A 20 -4.76 2.44 18.09
CA ILE A 20 -3.45 3.03 17.78
C ILE A 20 -3.17 2.93 16.28
N GLU A 21 -3.37 1.77 15.67
CA GLU A 21 -3.17 1.55 14.24
C GLU A 21 -4.03 2.48 13.39
N LYS A 22 -5.30 2.70 13.78
CA LYS A 22 -6.19 3.64 13.11
C LYS A 22 -5.69 5.08 13.17
N VAL A 23 -5.14 5.49 14.32
CA VAL A 23 -4.54 6.82 14.50
C VAL A 23 -3.27 6.96 13.68
N ILE A 24 -2.42 5.94 13.63
CA ILE A 24 -1.21 5.94 12.79
C ILE A 24 -1.58 6.11 11.32
N TYR A 25 -2.58 5.37 10.84
CA TYR A 25 -3.04 5.42 9.46
C TYR A 25 -3.49 6.85 9.05
N SER A 26 -4.18 7.58 9.93
CA SER A 26 -4.63 8.95 9.66
C SER A 26 -3.49 9.98 9.72
N ILE A 27 -2.56 9.81 10.66
CA ILE A 27 -1.40 10.69 10.81
C ILE A 27 -0.44 10.51 9.63
N GLU A 28 -0.24 9.28 9.14
CA GLU A 28 0.59 9.02 7.97
C GLU A 28 0.11 9.79 6.75
N GLN A 29 -1.21 9.82 6.51
CA GLN A 29 -1.79 10.60 5.43
C GLN A 29 -1.44 12.09 5.58
N THR A 30 -1.67 12.62 6.77
CA THR A 30 -1.44 14.04 7.09
C THR A 30 0.04 14.41 6.92
N HIS A 31 0.96 13.57 7.40
CA HIS A 31 2.40 13.79 7.28
C HIS A 31 2.85 13.77 5.81
N TYR A 32 2.25 12.93 4.98
CA TYR A 32 2.58 12.90 3.54
C TYR A 32 2.02 14.09 2.78
N ASP A 33 0.80 14.55 3.12
CA ASP A 33 0.22 15.75 2.51
C ASP A 33 1.09 17.00 2.75
N LEU A 34 1.76 17.04 3.91
CA LEU A 34 2.71 18.10 4.30
C LEU A 34 4.12 17.94 3.69
N SER A 35 4.41 16.84 2.99
CA SER A 35 5.77 16.47 2.53
C SER A 35 6.33 17.26 1.33
N GLN A 36 5.85 18.49 1.10
CA GLN A 36 6.29 19.33 -0.03
C GLN A 36 7.81 19.55 -0.08
N CYS A 37 8.47 19.55 1.08
CA CYS A 37 9.92 19.76 1.21
C CYS A 37 10.68 18.50 1.62
N GLY A 38 10.14 17.32 1.31
CA GLY A 38 10.75 16.04 1.66
C GLY A 38 10.00 15.33 2.78
N SER A 39 10.36 14.08 3.01
CA SER A 39 9.81 13.24 4.07
C SER A 39 10.91 12.33 4.60
N VAL A 40 10.68 11.75 5.78
CA VAL A 40 11.59 10.74 6.37
C VAL A 40 11.92 9.64 5.36
N PHE A 41 10.98 9.25 4.51
CA PHE A 41 11.14 8.19 3.51
C PHE A 41 11.81 8.64 2.21
N LYS A 42 11.69 9.93 1.85
CA LYS A 42 12.23 10.47 0.59
C LYS A 42 13.54 11.24 0.79
N GLY A 43 13.88 11.59 2.02
CA GLY A 43 14.95 12.50 2.38
C GLY A 43 14.60 13.97 2.14
N PHE A 44 15.37 14.85 2.78
CA PHE A 44 15.20 16.31 2.73
C PHE A 44 16.28 17.01 1.88
N GLU A 45 17.35 16.31 1.52
CA GLU A 45 18.57 16.88 0.93
C GLU A 45 18.34 17.62 -0.40
N GLY A 46 17.47 17.08 -1.26
CA GLY A 46 17.15 17.70 -2.55
C GLY A 46 16.46 19.07 -2.45
N TYR A 47 15.84 19.39 -1.30
CA TYR A 47 15.14 20.65 -1.07
C TYR A 47 16.02 21.70 -0.39
N LEU A 48 17.11 21.26 0.27
CA LEU A 48 18.08 22.15 0.91
C LEU A 48 19.07 22.75 -0.11
N SER A 49 19.30 22.08 -1.24
CA SER A 49 20.29 22.52 -2.24
C SER A 49 19.81 23.62 -3.20
N SER A 50 18.49 23.80 -3.39
CA SER A 50 17.94 24.80 -4.31
C SER A 50 16.46 25.10 -4.05
N LYS A 51 16.08 26.39 -3.99
CA LYS A 51 14.69 26.86 -3.77
C LYS A 51 13.71 26.40 -4.85
N ASP A 52 14.19 26.01 -6.04
CA ASP A 52 13.34 25.57 -7.15
C ASP A 52 12.73 24.17 -6.96
N ASN A 53 13.30 23.34 -6.08
CA ASN A 53 12.82 21.97 -5.85
C ASN A 53 11.54 21.91 -4.98
N ILE A 54 11.15 23.01 -4.34
CA ILE A 54 9.96 23.13 -3.47
C ILE A 54 8.66 23.04 -4.29
N ARG A 55 8.72 23.28 -5.61
CA ARG A 55 7.51 23.32 -6.48
C ARG A 55 7.00 21.96 -6.95
N LYS A 56 7.62 20.84 -6.55
CA LYS A 56 7.15 19.50 -6.94
C LYS A 56 5.93 19.13 -6.09
N LYS A 57 4.74 19.12 -6.71
CA LYS A 57 3.49 18.71 -6.07
C LYS A 57 3.65 17.37 -5.35
N SER A 58 3.16 17.27 -4.12
CA SER A 58 3.00 15.97 -3.47
C SER A 58 2.05 15.14 -4.32
N ARG A 59 2.45 13.91 -4.59
CA ARG A 59 1.58 12.90 -5.21
C ARG A 59 0.61 12.38 -4.16
N ASN A 60 -0.45 11.71 -4.56
CA ASN A 60 -1.26 10.98 -3.58
C ASN A 60 -0.42 9.84 -2.99
N ILE A 61 -0.55 9.60 -1.68
CA ILE A 61 0.07 8.46 -1.01
C ILE A 61 -0.51 7.18 -1.63
N ARG A 62 0.35 6.26 -2.06
CA ARG A 62 -0.08 4.91 -2.43
C ARG A 62 -0.15 4.07 -1.17
N ASN A 63 -0.95 3.00 -1.17
CA ASN A 63 -0.98 2.08 -0.04
C ASN A 63 0.40 1.46 0.23
N GLU A 64 1.15 1.17 -0.84
CA GLU A 64 2.55 0.73 -0.76
C GLU A 64 3.51 1.74 -0.12
N ASP A 65 3.16 3.04 -0.12
CA ASP A 65 3.99 4.12 0.45
C ASP A 65 3.71 4.32 1.97
N ARG A 66 2.77 3.57 2.58
CA ARG A 66 2.38 3.64 4.01
C ARG A 66 3.25 2.77 4.92
N PHE A 67 4.56 3.03 4.93
CA PHE A 67 5.54 2.16 5.58
C PHE A 67 5.29 1.91 7.08
N ILE A 68 4.74 2.88 7.82
CA ILE A 68 4.48 2.72 9.26
C ILE A 68 3.28 1.79 9.44
N SER A 69 2.19 1.99 8.70
CA SER A 69 1.06 1.05 8.74
C SER A 69 1.46 -0.35 8.26
N LEU A 70 2.27 -0.46 7.21
CA LEU A 70 2.75 -1.74 6.67
C LEU A 70 3.73 -2.48 7.59
N SER A 71 4.27 -1.82 8.63
CA SER A 71 5.11 -2.49 9.63
C SER A 71 4.32 -3.46 10.52
N SER A 72 2.99 -3.30 10.60
CA SER A 72 2.10 -4.19 11.35
C SER A 72 1.22 -5.00 10.40
N LYS A 73 1.17 -6.32 10.58
CA LYS A 73 0.26 -7.21 9.81
C LYS A 73 -1.22 -7.01 10.16
N THR A 74 -1.52 -6.52 11.36
CA THR A 74 -2.90 -6.30 11.81
C THR A 74 -3.50 -4.98 11.32
N SER A 75 -2.65 -4.10 10.79
CA SER A 75 -3.06 -2.77 10.35
C SER A 75 -4.01 -2.81 9.16
N GLN A 76 -4.74 -1.71 8.99
CA GLN A 76 -5.65 -1.52 7.85
C GLN A 76 -4.91 -1.60 6.50
N ALA A 77 -3.75 -0.94 6.36
CA ALA A 77 -3.01 -0.94 5.10
C ALA A 77 -2.53 -2.35 4.70
N SER A 78 -2.10 -3.14 5.67
CA SER A 78 -1.67 -4.53 5.43
C SER A 78 -2.82 -5.41 4.96
N ARG A 79 -3.98 -5.31 5.61
CA ARG A 79 -5.20 -6.05 5.19
C ARG A 79 -5.67 -5.66 3.78
N GLU A 80 -5.66 -4.37 3.46
CA GLU A 80 -6.01 -3.90 2.11
C GLU A 80 -5.06 -4.45 1.04
N ASN A 81 -3.76 -4.57 1.37
CA ASN A 81 -2.76 -5.11 0.46
C ASN A 81 -2.90 -6.63 0.27
N GLU A 82 -3.18 -7.38 1.34
CA GLU A 82 -3.47 -8.81 1.28
C GLU A 82 -4.72 -9.08 0.40
N LEU A 83 -5.80 -8.34 0.61
CA LEU A 83 -7.02 -8.42 -0.23
C LEU A 83 -6.74 -8.06 -1.70
N ALA A 84 -5.92 -7.04 -1.95
CA ALA A 84 -5.53 -6.66 -3.30
C ALA A 84 -4.71 -7.77 -4.00
N GLN A 85 -3.83 -8.47 -3.27
CA GLN A 85 -3.08 -9.60 -3.80
C GLN A 85 -3.99 -10.78 -4.12
N GLU A 86 -4.87 -11.17 -3.20
CA GLU A 86 -5.82 -12.28 -3.41
C GLU A 86 -6.71 -12.05 -4.63
N THR A 87 -7.21 -10.83 -4.82
CA THR A 87 -8.03 -10.47 -5.98
C THR A 87 -7.23 -10.49 -7.28
N SER A 88 -5.95 -10.07 -7.25
CA SER A 88 -5.06 -10.12 -8.42
C SER A 88 -4.75 -11.55 -8.86
N ASP A 89 -4.54 -12.47 -7.91
CA ASP A 89 -4.28 -13.88 -8.17
C ASP A 89 -5.53 -14.59 -8.70
N ALA A 90 -6.71 -14.24 -8.18
CA ALA A 90 -7.98 -14.74 -8.70
C ALA A 90 -8.23 -14.30 -10.15
N GLN A 91 -7.90 -13.05 -10.49
CA GLN A 91 -8.00 -12.54 -11.85
C GLN A 91 -6.98 -13.20 -12.79
N ALA A 92 -5.71 -13.30 -12.38
CA ALA A 92 -4.66 -13.97 -13.16
C ALA A 92 -5.03 -15.43 -13.47
N ASN A 93 -5.61 -16.15 -12.51
CA ASN A 93 -6.12 -17.50 -12.71
C ASN A 93 -7.33 -17.58 -13.66
N GLN A 94 -8.19 -16.55 -13.71
CA GLN A 94 -9.25 -16.48 -14.74
C GLN A 94 -8.68 -16.26 -16.15
N PHE A 95 -7.65 -15.41 -16.29
CA PHE A 95 -6.99 -15.20 -17.58
C PHE A 95 -6.21 -16.43 -18.05
N ALA A 96 -5.57 -17.18 -17.13
CA ALA A 96 -4.89 -18.43 -17.46
C ALA A 96 -5.84 -19.55 -17.94
N LYS A 97 -7.09 -19.59 -17.43
CA LYS A 97 -8.12 -20.55 -17.87
C LYS A 97 -8.75 -20.19 -19.21
N LYS A 98 -8.74 -18.92 -19.61
CA LYS A 98 -9.10 -18.48 -20.96
C LYS A 98 -7.87 -18.61 -21.86
N GLY A 99 -7.55 -19.83 -22.28
CA GLY A 99 -6.42 -20.14 -23.15
C GLY A 99 -6.36 -19.22 -24.36
N TYR A 100 -5.45 -18.24 -24.34
CA TYR A 100 -5.06 -17.49 -25.53
C TYR A 100 -4.26 -18.41 -26.42
N THR A 101 -4.92 -19.09 -27.36
CA THR A 101 -4.22 -19.66 -28.51
C THR A 101 -3.71 -18.50 -29.35
N SER A 102 -2.39 -18.29 -29.37
CA SER A 102 -1.72 -17.40 -30.32
C SER A 102 -1.83 -17.99 -31.72
N LYS A 103 -2.99 -17.80 -32.37
CA LYS A 103 -3.16 -18.13 -33.79
C LYS A 103 -2.75 -16.92 -34.65
N THR A 104 -1.63 -17.13 -35.35
CA THR A 104 -1.37 -16.68 -36.72
C THR A 104 -0.96 -15.22 -36.92
N TYR A 105 0.36 -14.99 -37.01
CA TYR A 105 0.93 -13.93 -37.86
C TYR A 105 1.78 -14.60 -38.95
N VAL A 106 1.12 -15.26 -39.90
CA VAL A 106 1.72 -15.61 -41.18
C VAL A 106 0.72 -15.24 -42.25
N GLN A 107 0.84 -14.02 -42.76
CA GLN A 107 0.40 -13.62 -44.11
C GLN A 107 0.68 -12.14 -44.26
N LYS A 108 1.85 -11.77 -44.82
CA LYS A 108 2.01 -10.70 -45.83
C LYS A 108 3.38 -10.86 -46.53
N LEU A 109 3.52 -11.92 -47.32
CA LEU A 109 4.52 -12.00 -48.39
C LEU A 109 3.81 -12.59 -49.60
N GLN A 110 3.05 -11.73 -50.28
CA GLN A 110 2.64 -11.90 -51.69
C GLN A 110 1.82 -10.66 -52.08
N LYS A 111 2.52 -9.60 -52.49
CA LYS A 111 2.00 -8.67 -53.49
C LYS A 111 3.14 -8.32 -54.43
N ARG A 112 3.06 -8.97 -55.59
CA ARG A 112 3.49 -8.55 -56.93
C ARG A 112 4.96 -8.27 -57.17
#